data_AF-U2ECE6-F1
#
_entry.id   AF-U2ECE6-F1
#
_cell.length_a   1.000
_cell.length_b   1.000
_cell.length_c   1.000
_cell.angle_alpha   90.00
_cell.angle_beta   90.00
_cell.angle_gamma   90.00
#
_symmetry.space_group_name_H-M   'P 1'
#
loop_
_entity.id
_entity.type
_entity.pdbx_description
1 polymer ?
#
loop_
_entity_poly.entity_id
_entity_poly.type
_entity_poly.pdbx_seq_one_letter_code
_entity_poly.pdbx_strand_id
1 'polypeptide(L)'
;MSKKVQLKSLIQQYKAEGDSISKKINELKKSNNFTEDYKKQLIQNEIQKLNAVGQEIKEKASLILNEKIADISKGARTNTQDSNYQLGLANALKLLELGAAELNNNDIKALLEPFAGDRIATAAFKGALTNAGKDNVEILAMLPKDERAHNIKILENMNTNIKEYFNPSREWEGLTGVGMAVAGMEQSLDTLLDDDLSYVQNAPQETTFTAYEK
;
A
#
# COMPACT_ATOMS: atom_id res chain seq x y z
N MET A 1 13.64 9.56 -6.35
CA MET A 1 13.31 8.89 -5.08
C MET A 1 11.92 8.28 -5.24
N SER A 2 11.75 6.98 -4.98
CA SER A 2 10.49 6.27 -5.22
C SER A 2 9.38 6.71 -4.26
N LYS A 3 8.10 6.47 -4.61
CA LYS A 3 6.95 6.82 -3.74
C LYS A 3 7.04 6.06 -2.41
N LYS A 4 7.46 4.78 -2.46
CA LYS A 4 7.73 3.96 -1.28
C LYS A 4 8.76 4.60 -0.36
N VAL A 5 9.89 5.06 -0.90
CA VAL A 5 10.94 5.70 -0.11
C VAL A 5 10.45 7.02 0.51
N GLN A 6 9.70 7.83 -0.24
CA GLN A 6 9.12 9.08 0.27
C GLN A 6 8.17 8.82 1.45
N LEU A 7 7.23 7.88 1.28
CA LEU A 7 6.27 7.52 2.32
C LEU A 7 6.95 6.92 3.56
N LYS A 8 7.93 6.03 3.36
CA LYS A 8 8.73 5.45 4.45
C LYS A 8 9.50 6.52 5.22
N SER A 9 10.10 7.49 4.52
CA SER A 9 10.81 8.61 5.15
C SER A 9 9.89 9.44 6.04
N LEU A 10 8.66 9.71 5.61
CA LEU A 10 7.67 10.44 6.40
C LEU A 10 7.30 9.68 7.68
N ILE A 11 7.05 8.37 7.56
CA ILE A 11 6.72 7.51 8.70
C ILE A 11 7.89 7.46 9.71
N GLN A 12 9.11 7.34 9.21
CA GLN A 12 10.33 7.33 10.04
C GLN A 12 10.59 8.67 10.72
N GLN A 13 10.32 9.78 10.03
CA GLN A 13 10.43 11.12 10.60
C GLN A 13 9.51 11.26 11.82
N TYR A 14 8.25 10.81 11.71
CA TYR A 14 7.31 10.87 12.81
C TYR A 14 7.78 10.06 14.03
N LYS A 15 8.27 8.84 13.79
CA LYS A 15 8.83 7.98 14.83
C LYS A 15 10.01 8.64 15.54
N ALA A 16 10.97 9.18 14.78
CA ALA A 16 12.15 9.84 15.34
C ALA A 16 11.78 11.02 16.24
N GLU A 17 10.80 11.84 15.79
CA GLU A 17 10.31 12.97 16.57
C GLU A 17 9.56 12.51 17.83
N GLY A 18 8.75 11.46 17.70
CA GLY A 18 8.09 10.77 18.80
C GLY A 18 9.07 10.29 19.87
N ASP A 19 10.14 9.59 19.47
CA ASP A 19 11.18 9.09 20.36
C ASP A 19 11.96 10.22 21.06
N SER A 20 12.21 11.33 20.35
CA SER A 20 12.88 12.52 20.88
C SER A 20 12.03 13.21 21.96
N ILE A 21 10.77 13.51 21.64
CA ILE A 21 9.80 14.09 22.58
C ILE A 21 9.58 13.15 23.76
N SER A 22 9.65 11.85 23.50
CA SER A 22 9.49 10.84 24.52
C SER A 22 10.53 10.89 25.62
N LYS A 23 11.79 11.05 25.23
CA LYS A 23 12.91 11.21 26.16
C LYS A 23 12.74 12.49 26.99
N LYS A 24 12.40 13.61 26.33
CA LYS A 24 12.19 14.91 27.01
C LYS A 24 11.08 14.84 28.06
N ILE A 25 9.95 14.21 27.75
CA ILE A 25 8.84 14.09 28.72
C ILE A 25 9.25 13.23 29.92
N ASN A 26 9.99 12.13 29.70
CA ASN A 26 10.50 11.31 30.79
C ASN A 26 11.51 12.07 31.68
N GLU A 27 12.34 12.93 31.10
CA GLU A 27 13.25 13.80 31.84
C GLU A 27 12.49 14.86 32.68
N LEU A 28 11.47 15.50 32.08
CA LEU A 28 10.60 16.47 32.77
C LEU A 28 9.89 15.85 33.97
N LYS A 29 9.38 14.63 33.83
CA LYS A 29 8.71 13.90 34.92
C LYS A 29 9.64 13.61 36.10
N LYS A 30 10.90 13.24 35.81
CA LYS A 30 11.92 12.93 36.83
C LYS A 30 12.56 14.16 37.48
N SER A 31 12.40 15.34 36.88
CA SER A 31 12.99 16.58 37.39
C SER A 31 12.34 17.01 38.71
N ASN A 32 13.17 17.39 39.69
CA ASN A 32 12.71 18.02 40.93
C ASN A 32 12.72 19.56 40.86
N ASN A 33 13.09 20.12 39.71
CA ASN A 33 13.29 21.57 39.55
C ASN A 33 12.01 22.36 39.25
N PHE A 34 10.88 21.66 39.11
CA PHE A 34 9.61 22.24 38.67
C PHE A 34 8.46 21.77 39.55
N THR A 35 7.47 22.65 39.73
CA THR A 35 6.18 22.26 40.30
C THR A 35 5.45 21.31 39.34
N GLU A 36 4.58 20.47 39.88
CA GLU A 36 3.81 19.52 39.07
C GLU A 36 2.94 20.20 38.00
N ASP A 37 2.35 21.35 38.31
CA ASP A 37 1.55 22.11 37.35
C ASP A 37 2.39 22.67 36.20
N TYR A 38 3.61 23.14 36.49
CA TYR A 38 4.50 23.61 35.44
C TYR A 38 5.03 22.46 34.58
N LYS A 39 5.32 21.29 35.17
CA LYS A 39 5.65 20.07 34.39
C LYS A 39 4.54 19.70 33.42
N LYS A 40 3.27 19.73 33.86
CA LYS A 40 2.12 19.45 32.97
C LYS A 40 2.07 20.39 31.78
N GLN A 41 2.30 21.68 31.99
CA GLN A 41 2.36 22.66 30.89
C GLN A 41 3.50 22.37 29.91
N LEU A 42 4.70 22.08 30.42
CA LEU A 42 5.84 21.72 29.57
C LEU A 42 5.58 20.44 28.76
N ILE A 43 5.01 19.41 29.38
CA ILE A 43 4.62 18.17 28.72
C ILE A 43 3.58 18.43 27.62
N GLN A 44 2.56 19.24 27.90
CA GLN A 44 1.55 19.61 26.90
C GLN A 44 2.17 20.35 25.71
N ASN A 45 3.13 21.25 25.95
CA ASN A 45 3.83 21.95 24.88
C ASN A 45 4.63 20.99 23.99
N GLU A 46 5.30 19.99 24.56
CA GLU A 46 6.00 18.96 23.78
C GLU A 46 5.02 18.08 22.99
N ILE A 47 3.87 17.68 23.57
CA ILE A 47 2.82 16.94 22.85
C ILE A 47 2.27 17.76 21.67
N GLN A 48 2.06 19.06 21.85
CA GLN A 48 1.59 19.94 20.77
C GLN A 48 2.57 20.02 19.60
N LYS A 49 3.89 20.01 19.86
CA LYS A 49 4.91 19.94 18.80
C LYS A 49 4.78 18.66 18.00
N LEU A 50 4.61 17.52 18.67
CA LEU A 50 4.43 16.23 17.99
C LEU A 50 3.14 16.20 17.17
N ASN A 51 2.06 16.82 17.66
CA ASN A 51 0.81 16.93 16.93
C ASN A 51 0.94 17.76 15.65
N ALA A 52 1.69 18.86 15.69
CA ALA A 52 1.96 19.67 14.50
C ALA A 52 2.74 18.87 13.44
N VAL A 53 3.77 18.15 13.85
CA VAL A 53 4.55 17.26 12.96
C VAL A 53 3.68 16.13 12.41
N GLY A 54 2.85 15.51 13.25
CA GLY A 54 1.91 14.47 12.86
C GLY A 54 0.91 14.95 11.82
N GLN A 55 0.38 16.17 11.97
CA GLN A 55 -0.55 16.77 11.02
C GLN A 55 0.10 17.00 9.65
N GLU A 56 1.31 17.58 9.62
CA GLU A 56 2.05 17.80 8.37
C GLU A 56 2.33 16.47 7.65
N ILE A 57 2.74 15.44 8.40
CA ILE A 57 3.04 14.12 7.83
C ILE A 57 1.77 13.45 7.31
N LYS A 58 0.63 13.56 8.02
CA LYS A 58 -0.66 13.05 7.56
C LYS A 58 -1.05 13.63 6.21
N GLU A 59 -0.94 14.93 6.04
CA GLU A 59 -1.30 15.61 4.80
C GLU A 59 -0.43 15.14 3.64
N LYS A 60 0.90 15.10 3.84
CA LYS A 60 1.85 14.63 2.82
C LYS A 60 1.63 13.15 2.46
N ALA A 61 1.47 12.29 3.45
CA ALA A 61 1.25 10.87 3.23
C ALA A 61 -0.10 10.60 2.55
N SER A 62 -1.17 11.28 2.99
CA SER A 62 -2.49 11.21 2.34
C SER A 62 -2.42 11.61 0.87
N LEU A 63 -1.65 12.64 0.52
CA LEU A 63 -1.47 13.05 -0.87
C LEU A 63 -0.83 11.94 -1.71
N ILE A 64 0.30 11.38 -1.27
CA ILE A 64 1.00 10.28 -1.97
C ILE A 64 0.08 9.08 -2.17
N LEU A 65 -0.64 8.67 -1.11
CA LEU A 65 -1.54 7.51 -1.13
C LEU A 65 -2.74 7.74 -2.03
N ASN A 66 -3.39 8.91 -1.92
CA ASN A 66 -4.58 9.23 -2.72
C ASN A 66 -4.25 9.39 -4.21
N GLU A 67 -3.08 9.97 -4.55
CA GLU A 67 -2.60 10.02 -5.93
C GLU A 67 -2.44 8.62 -6.51
N LYS A 68 -1.78 7.71 -5.79
CA LYS A 68 -1.65 6.32 -6.25
C LYS A 68 -3.00 5.59 -6.35
N ILE A 69 -3.91 5.78 -5.38
CA ILE A 69 -5.27 5.21 -5.44
C ILE A 69 -6.02 5.73 -6.67
N ALA A 70 -5.90 7.03 -6.97
CA ALA A 70 -6.51 7.62 -8.15
C ALA A 70 -5.90 7.07 -9.44
N ASP A 71 -4.59 6.84 -9.49
CA ASP A 71 -3.91 6.21 -10.62
C ASP A 71 -4.40 4.77 -10.85
N ILE A 72 -4.52 3.97 -9.78
CA ILE A 72 -5.07 2.61 -9.84
C ILE A 72 -6.54 2.63 -10.31
N SER A 73 -7.34 3.54 -9.77
CA SER A 73 -8.78 3.66 -10.02
C SER A 73 -9.12 4.14 -11.42
N LYS A 74 -8.27 5.01 -12.00
CA LYS A 74 -8.40 5.40 -13.42
C LYS A 74 -8.28 4.18 -14.35
N GLY A 75 -7.72 3.07 -13.86
CA GLY A 75 -7.56 1.83 -14.61
C GLY A 75 -6.60 2.02 -15.79
N ALA A 76 -6.25 0.92 -16.45
CA ALA A 76 -5.45 0.90 -17.66
C ALA A 76 -6.10 1.72 -18.79
N ARG A 77 -5.94 3.05 -18.78
CA ARG A 77 -6.08 3.91 -19.96
C ARG A 77 -4.76 4.05 -20.70
N THR A 78 -3.64 3.67 -20.08
CA THR A 78 -2.31 4.05 -20.53
C THR A 78 -1.77 3.18 -21.66
N ASN A 79 -2.20 1.92 -21.80
CA ASN A 79 -1.68 1.04 -22.86
C ASN A 79 -2.65 0.81 -24.02
N THR A 80 -3.92 1.21 -23.89
CA THR A 80 -4.89 1.11 -25.00
C THR A 80 -4.63 2.12 -26.12
N GLN A 81 -3.62 2.99 -26.00
CA GLN A 81 -3.15 3.86 -27.10
C GLN A 81 -1.74 3.49 -27.58
N ASP A 82 -1.03 2.59 -26.90
CA ASP A 82 0.25 2.07 -27.34
C ASP A 82 0.01 1.04 -28.45
N SER A 83 0.51 1.34 -29.66
CA SER A 83 0.31 0.50 -30.83
C SER A 83 0.97 -0.89 -30.68
N ASN A 84 2.12 -0.99 -30.00
CA ASN A 84 2.80 -2.26 -29.77
C ASN A 84 2.02 -3.10 -28.77
N TYR A 85 1.46 -2.48 -27.73
CA TYR A 85 0.60 -3.18 -26.78
C TYR A 85 -0.69 -3.69 -27.44
N GLN A 86 -1.36 -2.84 -28.23
CA GLN A 86 -2.57 -3.25 -28.97
C GLN A 86 -2.29 -4.40 -29.93
N LEU A 87 -1.18 -4.34 -30.67
CA LEU A 87 -0.76 -5.42 -31.57
C LEU A 87 -0.46 -6.70 -30.79
N GLY A 88 0.24 -6.60 -29.66
CA GLY A 88 0.50 -7.73 -28.77
C GLY A 88 -0.80 -8.38 -28.27
N LEU A 89 -1.75 -7.57 -27.78
CA LEU A 89 -3.05 -8.04 -27.28
C LEU A 89 -3.86 -8.72 -28.39
N ALA A 90 -3.92 -8.10 -29.58
CA ALA A 90 -4.61 -8.66 -30.73
C ALA A 90 -4.00 -10.00 -31.17
N ASN A 91 -2.67 -10.10 -31.21
CA ASN A 91 -1.96 -11.33 -31.55
C ASN A 91 -2.20 -12.43 -30.50
N ALA A 92 -2.13 -12.10 -29.22
CA ALA A 92 -2.40 -13.03 -28.13
C ALA A 92 -3.84 -13.57 -28.19
N LEU A 93 -4.83 -12.69 -28.37
CA LEU A 93 -6.21 -13.10 -28.57
C LEU A 93 -6.36 -13.99 -29.81
N LYS A 94 -5.70 -13.65 -30.91
CA LYS A 94 -5.78 -14.43 -32.15
C LYS A 94 -5.17 -15.83 -32.01
N LEU A 95 -4.07 -15.95 -31.28
CA LEU A 95 -3.44 -17.24 -30.96
C LEU A 95 -4.34 -18.10 -30.09
N LEU A 96 -5.05 -17.50 -29.12
CA LEU A 96 -6.03 -18.24 -28.32
C LEU A 96 -7.24 -18.68 -29.16
N GLU A 97 -7.75 -17.80 -30.03
CA GLU A 97 -8.89 -18.12 -30.89
C GLU A 97 -8.60 -19.25 -31.88
N LEU A 98 -7.39 -19.30 -32.46
CA LEU A 98 -7.05 -20.23 -33.54
C LEU A 98 -6.23 -21.43 -33.09
N GLY A 99 -5.42 -21.29 -32.04
CA GLY A 99 -4.36 -22.23 -31.68
C GLY A 99 -4.45 -22.77 -30.25
N ALA A 100 -5.43 -22.36 -29.44
CA ALA A 100 -5.51 -22.80 -28.03
C ALA A 100 -5.60 -24.31 -27.84
N ALA A 101 -6.05 -25.08 -28.83
CA ALA A 101 -6.04 -26.53 -28.80
C ALA A 101 -4.62 -27.11 -28.62
N GLU A 102 -3.64 -26.51 -29.30
CA GLU A 102 -2.24 -26.94 -29.36
C GLU A 102 -1.37 -26.33 -28.24
N LEU A 103 -1.85 -25.28 -27.58
CA LEU A 103 -1.14 -24.65 -26.47
C LEU A 103 -1.32 -25.45 -25.19
N ASN A 104 -0.21 -25.66 -24.47
CA ASN A 104 -0.24 -26.17 -23.11
C ASN A 104 -0.46 -25.03 -22.10
N ASN A 105 -0.69 -25.38 -20.83
CA ASN A 105 -0.98 -24.40 -19.78
C ASN A 105 0.16 -23.38 -19.56
N ASN A 106 1.43 -23.78 -19.71
CA ASN A 106 2.56 -22.87 -19.59
C ASN A 106 2.65 -21.89 -20.76
N ASP A 107 2.35 -22.35 -21.98
CA ASP A 107 2.31 -21.48 -23.16
C ASP A 107 1.22 -20.42 -23.01
N ILE A 108 0.04 -20.83 -22.53
CA ILE A 108 -1.07 -19.92 -22.23
C ILE A 108 -0.62 -18.93 -21.15
N LYS A 109 -0.03 -19.39 -20.04
CA LYS A 109 0.44 -18.49 -18.97
C LYS A 109 1.43 -17.44 -19.49
N ALA A 110 2.44 -17.85 -20.25
CA ALA A 110 3.44 -16.94 -20.82
C ALA A 110 2.82 -15.94 -21.80
N LEU A 111 1.79 -16.35 -22.55
CA LEU A 111 1.06 -15.48 -23.47
C LEU A 111 0.26 -14.38 -22.75
N LEU A 112 -0.27 -14.67 -21.57
CA LEU A 112 -1.13 -13.75 -20.81
C LEU A 112 -0.36 -12.86 -19.82
N GLU A 113 0.81 -13.30 -19.36
CA GLU A 113 1.64 -12.61 -18.37
C GLU A 113 1.92 -11.12 -18.70
N PRO A 114 2.24 -10.73 -19.95
CA PRO A 114 2.49 -9.32 -20.30
C PRO A 114 1.29 -8.38 -20.08
N PHE A 115 0.09 -8.93 -19.95
CA PHE A 115 -1.17 -8.19 -19.78
C PHE A 115 -1.68 -8.23 -18.33
N ALA A 116 -0.84 -8.67 -17.39
CA ALA A 116 -1.24 -8.78 -16.00
C ALA A 116 -1.71 -7.45 -15.41
N GLY A 117 -2.87 -7.46 -14.76
CA GLY A 117 -3.51 -6.27 -14.18
C GLY A 117 -4.38 -5.47 -15.16
N ASP A 118 -4.44 -5.80 -16.46
CA ASP A 118 -5.40 -5.21 -17.40
C ASP A 118 -6.72 -6.00 -17.40
N ARG A 119 -7.75 -5.44 -16.75
CA ARG A 119 -9.09 -6.05 -16.68
C ARG A 119 -9.71 -6.28 -18.06
N ILE A 120 -9.49 -5.38 -19.02
CA ILE A 120 -10.07 -5.49 -20.36
C ILE A 120 -9.41 -6.65 -21.09
N ALA A 121 -8.08 -6.74 -21.04
CA ALA A 121 -7.34 -7.86 -21.60
C ALA A 121 -7.71 -9.18 -20.93
N THR A 122 -7.72 -9.25 -19.58
CA THR A 122 -8.11 -10.46 -18.84
C THR A 122 -9.53 -10.91 -19.18
N ALA A 123 -10.49 -9.97 -19.30
CA ALA A 123 -11.85 -10.30 -19.70
C ALA A 123 -11.92 -10.84 -21.14
N ALA A 124 -11.15 -10.24 -22.07
CA ALA A 124 -11.06 -10.68 -23.44
C ALA A 124 -10.44 -12.09 -23.55
N PHE A 125 -9.35 -12.34 -22.80
CA PHE A 125 -8.71 -13.66 -22.74
C PHE A 125 -9.63 -14.73 -22.16
N LYS A 126 -10.37 -14.40 -21.10
CA LYS A 126 -11.38 -15.30 -20.54
C LYS A 126 -12.42 -15.67 -21.60
N GLY A 127 -12.94 -14.69 -22.35
CA GLY A 127 -13.87 -14.92 -23.45
C GLY A 127 -13.29 -15.80 -24.56
N ALA A 128 -12.05 -15.52 -24.98
CA ALA A 128 -11.35 -16.30 -26.02
C ALA A 128 -11.13 -17.76 -25.59
N LEU A 129 -10.69 -17.99 -24.34
CA LEU A 129 -10.48 -19.33 -23.78
C LEU A 129 -11.78 -20.12 -23.65
N THR A 130 -12.87 -19.49 -23.21
CA THR A 130 -14.21 -20.11 -23.17
C THR A 130 -14.67 -20.47 -24.57
N ASN A 131 -14.53 -19.58 -25.55
CA ASN A 131 -14.91 -19.87 -26.94
C ASN A 131 -14.08 -21.02 -27.56
N ALA A 132 -12.83 -21.17 -27.13
CA ALA A 132 -11.95 -22.27 -27.55
C ALA A 132 -12.15 -23.57 -26.75
N GLY A 133 -13.08 -23.61 -25.78
CA GLY A 133 -13.33 -24.78 -24.93
C GLY A 133 -12.18 -25.11 -23.95
N LYS A 134 -11.36 -24.11 -23.60
CA LYS A 134 -10.17 -24.23 -22.72
C LYS A 134 -10.37 -23.48 -21.39
N ASP A 135 -11.60 -23.25 -20.97
CA ASP A 135 -11.95 -22.57 -19.71
C ASP A 135 -12.03 -23.52 -18.51
N ASN A 136 -11.18 -24.55 -18.50
CA ASN A 136 -11.06 -25.39 -17.31
C ASN A 136 -10.53 -24.58 -16.12
N VAL A 137 -10.80 -25.07 -14.92
CA VAL A 137 -10.48 -24.37 -13.66
C VAL A 137 -8.99 -24.04 -13.54
N GLU A 138 -8.12 -24.90 -14.06
CA GLU A 138 -6.67 -24.72 -14.00
C GLU A 138 -6.21 -23.54 -14.86
N ILE A 139 -6.70 -23.44 -16.10
CA ILE A 139 -6.38 -22.36 -17.02
C ILE A 139 -7.00 -21.03 -16.56
N LEU A 140 -8.25 -21.05 -16.09
CA LEU A 140 -8.89 -19.85 -15.55
C LEU A 140 -8.18 -19.33 -14.29
N ALA A 141 -7.59 -20.21 -13.48
CA ALA A 141 -6.78 -19.83 -12.33
C ALA A 141 -5.43 -19.20 -12.73
N MET A 142 -4.97 -19.40 -13.96
CA MET A 142 -3.76 -18.77 -14.51
C MET A 142 -4.02 -17.38 -15.09
N LEU A 143 -5.30 -16.99 -15.27
CA LEU A 143 -5.61 -15.65 -15.74
C LEU A 143 -5.03 -14.62 -14.77
N PRO A 144 -4.39 -13.55 -15.29
CA PRO A 144 -3.86 -12.52 -14.41
C PRO A 144 -4.96 -11.93 -13.53
N LYS A 145 -4.75 -11.97 -12.21
CA LYS A 145 -5.71 -11.47 -11.23
C LYS A 145 -5.78 -9.95 -11.25
N ASP A 146 -6.99 -9.43 -11.12
CA ASP A 146 -7.23 -8.00 -10.91
C ASP A 146 -6.98 -7.66 -9.43
N GLU A 147 -5.73 -7.33 -9.08
CA GLU A 147 -5.32 -7.01 -7.71
C GLU A 147 -5.60 -5.54 -7.33
N ARG A 148 -6.28 -4.76 -8.17
CA ARG A 148 -6.48 -3.32 -7.93
C ARG A 148 -7.27 -3.05 -6.65
N ALA A 149 -8.35 -3.80 -6.44
CA ALA A 149 -9.15 -3.69 -5.22
C ALA A 149 -8.34 -4.04 -3.97
N HIS A 150 -7.48 -5.06 -4.08
CA HIS A 150 -6.59 -5.45 -2.98
C HIS A 150 -5.54 -4.36 -2.70
N ASN A 151 -4.91 -3.82 -3.74
CA ASN A 151 -3.94 -2.74 -3.62
C ASN A 151 -4.57 -1.48 -3.01
N ILE A 152 -5.74 -1.06 -3.52
CA ILE A 152 -6.48 0.09 -2.96
C ILE A 152 -6.75 -0.13 -1.47
N LYS A 153 -7.20 -1.32 -1.06
CA LYS A 153 -7.45 -1.64 0.34
C LYS A 153 -6.18 -1.53 1.20
N ILE A 154 -5.03 -1.99 0.72
CA ILE A 154 -3.75 -1.84 1.42
C ILE A 154 -3.42 -0.35 1.63
N LEU A 155 -3.56 0.46 0.58
CA LEU A 155 -3.25 1.89 0.62
C LEU A 155 -4.25 2.67 1.50
N GLU A 156 -5.53 2.31 1.49
CA GLU A 156 -6.55 2.89 2.37
C GLU A 156 -6.30 2.55 3.83
N ASN A 157 -5.96 1.29 4.14
CA ASN A 157 -5.58 0.86 5.48
C ASN A 157 -4.33 1.61 5.97
N MET A 158 -3.34 1.79 5.11
CA MET A 158 -2.15 2.60 5.41
C MET A 158 -2.53 4.04 5.77
N ASN A 159 -3.42 4.65 4.97
CA ASN A 159 -3.88 6.02 5.22
C ASN A 159 -4.64 6.15 6.55
N THR A 160 -5.49 5.17 6.85
CA THR A 160 -6.23 5.09 8.12
C THR A 160 -5.27 4.98 9.31
N ASN A 161 -4.29 4.07 9.24
CA ASN A 161 -3.29 3.90 10.29
C ASN A 161 -2.49 5.20 10.52
N ILE A 162 -2.05 5.88 9.46
CA ILE A 162 -1.35 7.16 9.59
C ILE A 162 -2.25 8.20 10.28
N LYS A 163 -3.52 8.29 9.88
CA LYS A 163 -4.48 9.24 10.47
C LYS A 163 -4.75 8.96 11.95
N GLU A 164 -4.85 7.69 12.33
CA GLU A 164 -5.15 7.27 13.69
C GLU A 164 -3.94 7.44 14.62
N TYR A 165 -2.78 6.94 14.21
CA TYR A 165 -1.62 6.86 15.11
C TYR A 165 -0.75 8.11 15.10
N PHE A 166 -0.83 9.00 14.10
CA PHE A 166 0.03 10.19 14.04
C PHE A 166 -0.61 11.40 14.73
N ASN A 167 -1.20 11.17 15.90
CA ASN A 167 -1.75 12.19 16.80
C ASN A 167 -1.75 11.61 18.21
N PRO A 168 -0.68 11.78 19.01
CA PRO A 168 -0.75 11.42 20.41
C PRO A 168 -1.95 12.12 21.02
N SER A 169 -2.77 11.34 21.73
CA SER A 169 -3.81 11.93 22.57
C SER A 169 -3.19 12.94 23.54
N ARG A 170 -4.01 13.76 24.18
CA ARG A 170 -3.56 14.75 25.17
C ARG A 170 -2.77 14.14 26.34
N GLU A 171 -2.75 12.81 26.46
CA GLU A 171 -2.12 12.06 27.52
C GLU A 171 -0.92 11.29 26.98
N TRP A 172 0.23 11.54 27.59
CA TRP A 172 1.53 10.92 27.31
C TRP A 172 1.50 9.39 27.20
N GLU A 173 0.57 8.72 27.88
CA GLU A 173 0.40 7.26 27.84
C GLU A 173 0.04 6.72 26.45
N GLY A 174 -0.42 7.56 25.53
CA GLY A 174 -0.76 7.19 24.16
C GLY A 174 0.41 6.93 23.21
N LEU A 175 1.66 7.24 23.58
CA LEU A 175 2.82 7.13 22.67
C LEU A 175 3.41 5.72 22.54
N THR A 176 3.12 4.81 23.46
CA THR A 176 3.58 3.40 23.39
C THR A 176 3.01 2.66 22.17
N GLY A 177 1.82 3.05 21.69
CA GLY A 177 1.20 2.49 20.48
C GLY A 177 1.85 2.95 19.17
N VAL A 178 2.49 4.13 19.14
CA VAL A 178 3.05 4.72 17.91
C VAL A 178 4.19 3.88 17.35
N GLY A 179 5.08 3.38 18.21
CA GLY A 179 6.22 2.56 17.76
C GLY A 179 5.79 1.27 17.07
N MET A 180 4.78 0.58 17.60
CA MET A 180 4.23 -0.64 17.00
C MET A 180 3.48 -0.36 15.71
N ALA A 181 2.68 0.71 15.67
CA ALA A 181 1.97 1.12 14.47
C ALA A 181 2.93 1.46 13.32
N VAL A 182 4.00 2.21 13.62
CA VAL A 182 5.05 2.53 12.64
C VAL A 182 5.72 1.26 12.12
N ALA A 183 6.10 0.33 12.99
CA ALA A 183 6.73 -0.92 12.57
C ALA A 183 5.83 -1.75 11.63
N GLY A 184 4.52 -1.83 11.92
CA GLY A 184 3.55 -2.51 11.06
C GLY A 184 3.39 -1.83 9.69
N MET A 185 3.43 -0.50 9.64
CA MET A 185 3.40 0.27 8.39
C MET A 185 4.67 0.05 7.57
N GLU A 186 5.85 0.08 8.19
CA GLU A 186 7.12 -0.20 7.52
C GLU A 186 7.15 -1.62 6.95
N GLN A 187 6.70 -2.61 7.72
CA GLN A 187 6.62 -3.99 7.25
C GLN A 187 5.69 -4.10 6.04
N SER A 188 4.50 -3.48 6.10
CA SER A 188 3.55 -3.49 4.98
C SER A 188 4.14 -2.85 3.71
N LEU A 189 4.87 -1.73 3.86
CA LEU A 189 5.59 -1.12 2.74
C LEU A 189 6.65 -2.05 2.18
N ASP A 190 7.42 -2.72 3.03
CA ASP A 190 8.55 -3.54 2.63
C ASP A 190 8.12 -4.87 1.98
N THR A 191 7.04 -5.49 2.46
CA THR A 191 6.64 -6.84 2.03
C THR A 191 5.52 -6.87 1.01
N LEU A 192 4.59 -5.91 1.04
CA LEU A 192 3.38 -5.95 0.21
C LEU A 192 3.47 -5.04 -1.02
N LEU A 193 4.34 -4.03 -0.98
CA LEU A 193 4.35 -2.95 -1.97
C LEU A 193 5.72 -2.78 -2.65
N ASP A 194 5.71 -2.55 -3.95
CA ASP A 194 6.88 -2.16 -4.73
C ASP A 194 7.23 -0.66 -4.55
N ASP A 195 8.23 -0.19 -5.31
CA ASP A 195 8.69 1.20 -5.25
C ASP A 195 7.65 2.25 -5.67
N ASP A 196 6.69 1.88 -6.52
CA ASP A 196 5.58 2.75 -6.96
C ASP A 196 4.30 2.50 -6.14
N LEU A 197 4.40 1.79 -5.01
CA LEU A 197 3.25 1.43 -4.16
C LEU A 197 2.23 0.54 -4.88
N SER A 198 2.70 -0.33 -5.77
CA SER A 198 1.89 -1.39 -6.37
C SER A 198 2.01 -2.68 -5.57
N TYR A 199 0.90 -3.42 -5.45
CA TYR A 199 0.89 -4.70 -4.76
C TYR A 199 1.82 -5.73 -5.44
N VAL A 200 2.63 -6.43 -4.63
CA VAL A 200 3.54 -7.48 -5.10
C VAL A 200 2.88 -8.85 -4.94
N GLN A 201 2.55 -9.49 -6.06
CA GLN A 201 1.73 -10.71 -6.13
C GLN A 201 2.36 -11.98 -5.52
N ASN A 202 3.63 -11.91 -5.10
CA ASN A 202 4.36 -12.97 -4.38
C ASN A 202 4.73 -12.57 -2.94
N ALA A 203 4.06 -11.55 -2.38
CA ALA A 203 4.20 -11.24 -0.97
C ALA A 203 3.80 -12.48 -0.12
N PRO A 204 4.57 -12.82 0.94
CA PRO A 204 4.21 -13.93 1.81
C PRO A 204 2.77 -13.77 2.31
N GLN A 205 2.01 -14.87 2.24
CA GLN A 205 0.59 -14.94 2.62
C GLN A 205 0.37 -14.33 4.01
N GLU A 206 -0.54 -13.35 4.04
CA GLU A 206 -1.12 -12.64 5.19
C GLU A 206 -0.36 -12.68 6.53
N THR A 207 0.40 -11.62 6.78
CA THR A 207 0.28 -10.91 8.07
C THR A 207 -0.23 -9.51 7.78
N THR A 208 -1.54 -9.37 7.50
CA THR A 208 -2.18 -8.06 7.60
C THR A 208 -2.05 -7.63 9.06
N PHE A 209 -1.16 -6.68 9.32
CA PHE A 209 -1.11 -6.03 10.62
C PHE A 209 -2.30 -5.07 10.71
N THR A 210 -3.48 -5.61 11.02
CA THR A 210 -4.54 -4.82 11.65
C THR A 210 -4.07 -4.58 13.08
N ALA A 211 -3.61 -3.35 13.34
CA ALA A 211 -3.36 -2.94 14.71
C ALA A 211 -4.66 -3.17 15.49
N TYR A 212 -4.57 -4.05 16.49
CA TYR A 212 -5.61 -4.50 17.42
C TYR A 212 -6.89 -3.64 17.42
N GLU A 213 -8.01 -4.24 16.99
CA GLU A 213 -9.32 -3.80 17.47
C GLU A 213 -9.28 -3.81 19.00
N LYS A 214 -9.61 -2.67 19.61
CA LYS A 214 -9.73 -2.52 21.06
C LYS A 214 -10.87 -3.35 21.62
#